data_AF-A0A661PH04-F1
#
_entry.id   AF-A0A661PH04-F1
#
_cell.length_a   1.000
_cell.length_b   1.000
_cell.length_c   1.000
_cell.angle_alpha   90.00
_cell.angle_beta   90.00
_cell.angle_gamma   90.00
#
_symmetry.space_group_name_H-M   'P 1'
#
loop_
_entity.id
_entity.type
_entity.pdbx_description
1 polymer ?
#
loop_
_entity_poly.entity_id
_entity_poly.type
_entity_poly.pdbx_seq_one_letter_code
_entity_poly.pdbx_strand_id
1 'polypeptide(L)'
;MVKWSYIGIASLAVGALIWSCSAGGDTSNFGTGASSSTSSSGQGGDGGLSMNTDGGPGCETHCSGDLHSVVDCNDVVILECPPDQGCGESGQCVPACQSASENASTFGCDFYSVTPAVISEARGGCFTVMVANTWNSPITVQADYAGQTIDASNYLFVPQGQGSALTYVPTGGQLQPGELGILFLSKYESGDVYQIDCPSGVGNALEMSTQIDTTGRGSAFHITTDRPVVAYDVYPWGGASSYVTSATLLVPTPTWGTNFVTADAWEPLHGAPFTQVVASQDNTTVTMVPIAAVQGGGNVPAMAANTPSTFTLNRGEVVQFLQQARLAGSTLQADKPISVWGGSSCMNIPTNNTACDAAHQQLLPVQTLGSEYAAVRYPPRGGNDMAPYTMIGMVDGTTLTYDAMPGGAPPSLNRGQMAVFDTDQPFHVVSQDVDHPFYMAAHMTGGSFASGVGDPEFVNLVPPPQYLAYYLFATDPTYGNTALVFVRQRAPDNTFKEVNLACLGMVTGWTPLGAGGLYEYAQIMIVQSGQGVGGCNNGAHTATSEMPFGLTVWGYDQYASYAYPAGMSVEPINQVIVPPTPR
;
A
#
# COMPACT_ATOMS: atom_id res chain seq x y z
N MET A 1 -11.51 -48.60 -17.04
CA MET A 1 -10.37 -49.29 -17.68
C MET A 1 -9.86 -48.42 -18.83
N VAL A 2 -8.98 -47.47 -18.55
CA VAL A 2 -8.16 -46.75 -19.53
C VAL A 2 -6.84 -46.46 -18.82
N LYS A 3 -5.75 -47.00 -19.36
CA LYS A 3 -4.39 -46.97 -18.79
C LYS A 3 -3.74 -45.61 -19.09
N TRP A 4 -3.16 -44.99 -18.07
CA TRP A 4 -2.18 -43.90 -18.23
C TRP A 4 -0.78 -44.52 -18.20
N SER A 5 -0.02 -44.28 -19.26
CA SER A 5 1.37 -44.73 -19.40
C SER A 5 2.31 -43.64 -18.89
N TYR A 6 3.06 -43.95 -17.85
CA TYR A 6 4.19 -43.16 -17.36
C TYR A 6 5.36 -43.27 -18.34
N ILE A 7 5.93 -42.14 -18.77
CA ILE A 7 7.25 -42.07 -19.39
C ILE A 7 8.17 -41.39 -18.37
N GLY A 8 9.09 -42.16 -17.81
CA GLY A 8 10.19 -41.66 -16.99
C GLY A 8 11.28 -41.07 -17.86
N ILE A 9 11.86 -39.96 -17.40
CA ILE A 9 13.09 -39.39 -17.97
C ILE A 9 14.19 -39.50 -16.93
N ALA A 10 15.31 -40.03 -17.41
CA ALA A 10 16.46 -40.47 -16.65
C ALA A 10 17.35 -39.32 -16.17
N SER A 11 17.90 -39.53 -14.98
CA SER A 11 18.95 -38.75 -14.33
C SER A 11 20.25 -38.78 -15.12
N LEU A 12 20.91 -37.63 -15.27
CA LEU A 12 22.30 -37.53 -15.71
C LEU A 12 23.09 -36.68 -14.71
N ALA A 13 23.95 -37.37 -13.96
CA ALA A 13 24.93 -36.81 -13.06
C ALA A 13 26.12 -36.26 -13.84
N VAL A 14 26.60 -35.06 -13.51
CA VAL A 14 27.92 -34.57 -13.91
C VAL A 14 28.65 -34.08 -12.66
N GLY A 15 29.87 -34.61 -12.49
CA GLY A 15 30.67 -34.53 -11.29
C GLY A 15 31.44 -33.21 -11.09
N ALA A 16 31.86 -33.05 -9.85
CA ALA A 16 32.68 -31.98 -9.32
C ALA A 16 34.11 -31.95 -9.92
N LEU A 17 34.66 -30.74 -10.04
CA LEU A 17 36.12 -30.51 -10.07
C LEU A 17 36.45 -29.30 -9.18
N ILE A 18 37.14 -29.62 -8.09
CA ILE A 18 37.75 -28.72 -7.12
C ILE A 18 39.09 -28.25 -7.71
N TRP A 19 39.40 -26.94 -7.66
CA TRP A 19 40.79 -26.46 -7.62
C TRP A 19 40.92 -25.34 -6.59
N SER A 20 41.77 -25.59 -5.60
CA SER A 20 42.27 -24.66 -4.59
C SER A 20 43.69 -24.20 -4.95
N CYS A 21 44.07 -22.98 -4.52
CA CYS A 21 45.39 -22.52 -4.04
C CYS A 21 45.43 -20.98 -4.21
N SER A 22 45.48 -20.14 -3.16
CA SER A 22 46.51 -19.91 -2.12
C SER A 22 47.43 -18.72 -2.43
N ALA A 23 47.23 -17.65 -1.64
CA ALA A 23 48.18 -16.85 -0.87
C ALA A 23 49.41 -16.12 -1.50
N GLY A 24 49.55 -14.86 -1.06
CA GLY A 24 50.76 -14.01 -0.97
C GLY A 24 50.28 -12.56 -0.78
N GLY A 25 50.40 -11.87 0.37
CA GLY A 25 51.61 -11.58 1.16
C GLY A 25 52.45 -10.52 0.41
N ASP A 26 52.85 -9.35 0.91
CA ASP A 26 52.85 -8.82 2.27
C ASP A 26 53.27 -7.31 2.22
N THR A 27 53.06 -6.60 3.34
CA THR A 27 53.92 -5.52 3.90
C THR A 27 54.09 -4.12 3.24
N SER A 28 53.50 -3.11 3.91
CA SER A 28 54.09 -1.90 4.53
C SER A 28 55.29 -1.15 3.88
N ASN A 29 55.24 0.20 3.82
CA ASN A 29 55.77 1.07 4.90
C ASN A 29 55.56 2.58 4.64
N PHE A 30 55.12 3.26 5.70
CA PHE A 30 55.35 4.64 6.18
C PHE A 30 56.15 5.67 5.35
N GLY A 31 55.61 6.89 5.31
CA GLY A 31 56.31 8.14 4.98
C GLY A 31 55.52 9.38 5.40
N THR A 32 55.86 9.89 6.58
CA THR A 32 55.32 11.06 7.30
C THR A 32 55.51 12.41 6.59
N GLY A 33 54.55 13.33 6.75
CA GLY A 33 54.71 14.75 6.46
C GLY A 33 53.54 15.58 7.03
N ALA A 34 53.75 16.14 8.22
CA ALA A 34 52.80 17.03 8.91
C ALA A 34 52.99 18.50 8.48
N SER A 35 51.88 19.26 8.37
CA SER A 35 51.67 20.53 9.11
C SER A 35 50.40 21.28 8.68
N SER A 36 49.52 21.51 9.66
CA SER A 36 48.72 22.74 9.96
C SER A 36 47.78 23.33 8.88
N SER A 37 46.59 23.85 9.15
CA SER A 37 45.68 23.94 10.29
C SER A 37 44.58 24.94 9.86
N THR A 38 43.33 24.53 9.75
CA THR A 38 42.18 25.45 9.92
C THR A 38 40.94 24.62 10.23
N SER A 39 40.56 24.63 11.49
CA SER A 39 39.35 24.04 12.03
C SER A 39 38.17 24.99 11.82
N SER A 40 37.16 24.56 11.06
CA SER A 40 35.80 25.11 11.13
C SER A 40 34.85 23.95 11.37
N SER A 41 34.50 23.75 12.64
CA SER A 41 33.47 22.82 13.08
C SER A 41 32.09 23.37 12.71
N GLY A 42 31.48 22.83 11.66
CA GLY A 42 30.03 22.90 11.44
C GLY A 42 29.44 21.58 11.91
N GLN A 43 28.68 21.61 13.01
CA GLN A 43 27.95 20.45 13.53
C GLN A 43 26.81 20.10 12.58
N GLY A 44 26.71 18.81 12.21
CA GLY A 44 25.57 18.22 11.52
C GLY A 44 24.35 18.19 12.42
N GLY A 45 23.19 18.51 11.85
CA GLY A 45 21.89 18.37 12.49
C GLY A 45 21.33 16.99 12.22
N ASP A 46 21.02 16.26 13.30
CA ASP A 46 20.14 15.09 13.27
C ASP A 46 18.71 15.55 12.97
N GLY A 47 18.11 15.00 11.92
CA GLY A 47 16.71 15.19 11.55
C GLY A 47 15.78 14.38 12.46
N GLY A 48 15.69 14.79 13.73
CA GLY A 48 14.58 14.42 14.60
C GLY A 48 13.43 15.39 14.41
N LEU A 49 12.20 14.88 14.53
CA LEU A 49 10.97 15.68 14.63
C LEU A 49 11.22 16.90 15.52
N SER A 50 11.11 18.08 14.93
CA SER A 50 11.36 19.36 15.58
C SER A 50 10.26 19.67 16.58
N MET A 51 10.40 19.17 17.82
CA MET A 51 9.84 19.88 18.97
C MET A 51 10.76 21.05 19.29
N ASN A 52 10.27 22.26 19.02
CA ASN A 52 10.91 23.52 19.39
C ASN A 52 11.17 23.55 20.90
N THR A 53 12.43 23.43 21.32
CA THR A 53 12.85 23.77 22.68
C THR A 53 13.68 25.05 22.63
N ASP A 54 13.00 26.19 22.56
CA ASP A 54 13.57 27.49 22.96
C ASP A 54 12.64 28.11 24.01
N GLY A 55 13.21 28.44 25.17
CA GLY A 55 12.46 28.65 26.41
C GLY A 55 11.61 29.94 26.46
N GLY A 56 10.29 29.74 26.46
CA GLY A 56 9.24 30.60 27.03
C GLY A 56 7.93 29.77 27.11
N PRO A 57 7.15 29.79 28.21
CA PRO A 57 6.19 28.73 28.52
C PRO A 57 4.86 28.95 27.78
N GLY A 58 4.75 28.36 26.59
CA GLY A 58 3.47 27.97 26.02
C GLY A 58 3.55 26.48 25.76
N CYS A 59 2.82 25.67 26.51
CA CYS A 59 2.59 24.29 26.11
C CYS A 59 1.65 24.38 24.89
N GLU A 60 2.20 24.25 23.69
CA GLU A 60 1.42 24.27 22.46
C GLU A 60 0.49 23.06 22.46
N THR A 61 -0.75 23.29 22.06
CA THR A 61 -1.78 22.26 22.01
C THR A 61 -1.78 21.61 20.63
N HIS A 62 -1.96 20.30 20.57
CA HIS A 62 -2.09 19.54 19.33
C HIS A 62 -3.32 18.63 19.38
N CYS A 63 -3.64 17.99 18.26
CA CYS A 63 -4.72 17.03 18.19
C CYS A 63 -4.26 15.65 18.69
N SER A 64 -5.13 14.97 19.42
CA SER A 64 -4.95 13.55 19.70
C SER A 64 -4.89 12.76 18.39
N GLY A 65 -4.20 11.62 18.37
CA GLY A 65 -4.03 10.82 17.16
C GLY A 65 -5.34 10.24 16.57
N ASP A 66 -6.41 10.21 17.36
CA ASP A 66 -7.78 9.83 16.94
C ASP A 66 -8.65 11.04 16.56
N LEU A 67 -8.08 12.25 16.62
CA LEU A 67 -8.72 13.53 16.34
C LEU A 67 -9.91 13.87 17.24
N HIS A 68 -10.17 13.12 18.30
CA HIS A 68 -11.32 13.36 19.18
C HIS A 68 -11.05 14.39 20.26
N SER A 69 -9.81 14.77 20.49
CA SER A 69 -9.43 15.67 21.58
C SER A 69 -8.33 16.65 21.17
N VAL A 70 -8.37 17.83 21.79
CA VAL A 70 -7.22 18.74 21.86
C VAL A 70 -6.43 18.36 23.10
N VAL A 71 -5.15 18.07 22.93
CA VAL A 71 -4.22 17.68 24.00
C VAL A 71 -3.13 18.73 24.19
N ASP A 72 -2.53 18.73 25.37
CA ASP A 72 -1.33 19.51 25.67
C ASP A 72 -0.07 18.79 25.18
N CYS A 73 1.08 19.47 25.25
CA CYS A 73 2.40 18.94 24.90
C CYS A 73 2.85 17.68 25.66
N ASN A 74 2.12 17.24 26.69
CA ASN A 74 2.33 15.97 27.40
C ASN A 74 1.23 14.94 27.10
N ASP A 75 0.47 15.14 26.02
CA ASP A 75 -0.68 14.33 25.60
C ASP A 75 -1.82 14.29 26.64
N VAL A 76 -1.91 15.31 27.50
CA VAL A 76 -3.03 15.44 28.46
C VAL A 76 -4.20 16.13 27.76
N VAL A 77 -5.37 15.49 27.78
CA VAL A 77 -6.61 16.04 27.20
C VAL A 77 -6.99 17.37 27.86
N ILE A 78 -7.08 18.42 27.03
CA ILE A 78 -7.54 19.76 27.41
C ILE A 78 -9.02 19.91 27.08
N LEU A 79 -9.43 19.41 25.91
CA LEU A 79 -10.79 19.50 25.40
C LEU A 79 -11.13 18.24 24.61
N GLU A 80 -12.22 17.59 25.00
CA GLU A 80 -12.82 16.51 24.23
C GLU A 80 -13.87 17.11 23.27
N CYS A 81 -13.79 16.75 21.98
CA CYS A 81 -14.69 17.27 20.97
C CYS A 81 -16.03 16.52 20.97
N PRO A 82 -17.15 17.22 20.73
CA PRO A 82 -18.45 16.58 20.55
C PRO A 82 -18.42 15.51 19.45
N PRO A 83 -19.32 14.52 19.48
CA PRO A 83 -19.31 13.47 18.48
C PRO A 83 -19.35 13.98 17.05
N ASP A 84 -19.99 15.12 16.75
CA ASP A 84 -20.02 15.71 15.40
C ASP A 84 -18.79 16.51 14.97
N GLN A 85 -17.76 16.55 15.82
CA GLN A 85 -16.59 17.39 15.65
C GLN A 85 -15.30 16.64 16.01
N GLY A 86 -14.20 17.04 15.39
CA GLY A 86 -12.85 16.61 15.74
C GLY A 86 -11.95 17.80 16.03
N CYS A 87 -10.77 17.55 16.58
CA CYS A 87 -9.73 18.54 16.77
C CYS A 87 -9.22 19.04 15.43
N GLY A 88 -9.32 20.34 15.21
CA GLY A 88 -8.73 21.03 14.08
C GLY A 88 -7.35 21.58 14.40
N GLU A 89 -6.58 21.93 13.37
CA GLU A 89 -5.16 22.34 13.46
C GLU A 89 -4.90 23.48 14.45
N SER A 90 -5.86 24.37 14.68
CA SER A 90 -5.69 25.52 15.58
C SER A 90 -6.13 25.26 17.03
N GLY A 91 -6.35 23.99 17.39
CA GLY A 91 -6.68 23.57 18.76
C GLY A 91 -8.13 23.83 19.16
N GLN A 92 -9.05 23.82 18.18
CA GLN A 92 -10.49 23.92 18.39
C GLN A 92 -11.22 22.69 17.85
N CYS A 93 -12.43 22.45 18.33
CA CYS A 93 -13.31 21.47 17.71
C CYS A 93 -13.94 22.05 16.44
N VAL A 94 -13.75 21.38 15.31
CA VAL A 94 -14.30 21.69 13.98
C VAL A 94 -15.13 20.49 13.49
N PRO A 95 -16.02 20.64 12.50
CA PRO A 95 -16.76 19.50 11.94
C PRO A 95 -15.84 18.31 11.63
N ALA A 96 -16.28 17.09 11.95
CA ALA A 96 -15.40 15.90 11.91
C ALA A 96 -14.67 15.70 10.57
N CYS A 97 -15.37 15.86 9.43
CA CYS A 97 -14.74 15.76 8.11
C CYS A 97 -13.76 16.89 7.80
N GLN A 98 -13.97 18.09 8.37
CA GLN A 98 -13.01 19.17 8.30
C GLN A 98 -11.76 18.83 9.12
N SER A 99 -11.94 18.32 10.34
CA SER A 99 -10.82 17.87 11.19
C SER A 99 -9.98 16.80 10.49
N ALA A 100 -10.60 15.79 9.90
CA ALA A 100 -9.90 14.77 9.11
C ALA A 100 -9.15 15.35 7.91
N SER A 101 -9.73 16.34 7.22
CA SER A 101 -9.07 17.04 6.11
C SER A 101 -7.85 17.86 6.55
N GLU A 102 -7.92 18.50 7.70
CA GLU A 102 -6.83 19.32 8.26
C GLU A 102 -5.66 18.42 8.74
N ASN A 103 -5.96 17.29 9.40
CA ASN A 103 -4.92 16.40 9.93
C ASN A 103 -4.33 15.39 8.92
N ALA A 104 -4.67 15.50 7.63
CA ALA A 104 -4.07 14.76 6.52
C ALA A 104 -3.72 13.27 6.78
N SER A 105 -4.72 12.44 7.07
CA SER A 105 -4.54 10.98 7.29
C SER A 105 -5.43 10.14 6.36
N THR A 106 -5.35 8.81 6.42
CA THR A 106 -6.35 7.96 5.74
C THR A 106 -7.72 7.97 6.41
N PHE A 107 -7.88 8.67 7.55
CA PHE A 107 -9.20 9.04 8.06
C PHE A 107 -9.75 10.16 7.19
N GLY A 108 -10.87 9.92 6.52
CA GLY A 108 -11.46 10.90 5.60
C GLY A 108 -12.93 10.65 5.32
N CYS A 109 -13.54 11.55 4.55
CA CYS A 109 -14.97 11.51 4.24
C CYS A 109 -15.29 11.45 2.74
N ASP A 110 -14.28 11.44 1.89
CA ASP A 110 -14.43 11.56 0.44
C ASP A 110 -13.32 10.76 -0.24
N PHE A 111 -13.69 9.72 -0.97
CA PHE A 111 -12.78 8.74 -1.57
C PHE A 111 -13.18 8.42 -3.00
N TYR A 112 -12.18 8.13 -3.83
CA TYR A 112 -12.41 7.48 -5.12
C TYR A 112 -11.78 6.10 -5.15
N SER A 113 -12.42 5.19 -5.86
CA SER A 113 -11.89 3.86 -6.15
C SER A 113 -12.08 3.52 -7.63
N VAL A 114 -11.11 2.82 -8.21
CA VAL A 114 -11.08 2.47 -9.62
C VAL A 114 -10.98 0.96 -9.74
N THR A 115 -11.83 0.35 -10.56
CA THR A 115 -11.72 -1.09 -10.83
C THR A 115 -10.36 -1.35 -11.50
N PRO A 116 -9.52 -2.24 -10.94
CA PRO A 116 -8.22 -2.54 -11.54
C PRO A 116 -8.39 -3.18 -12.91
N ALA A 117 -7.41 -2.99 -13.78
CA ALA A 117 -7.35 -3.78 -15.00
C ALA A 117 -6.96 -5.22 -14.65
N VAL A 118 -7.70 -6.19 -15.18
CA VAL A 118 -7.40 -7.63 -15.09
C VAL A 118 -7.39 -8.24 -16.48
N ILE A 119 -6.79 -9.42 -16.61
CA ILE A 119 -6.86 -10.21 -17.85
C ILE A 119 -8.30 -10.55 -18.23
N SER A 120 -8.49 -10.86 -19.51
CA SER A 120 -9.82 -11.13 -20.08
C SER A 120 -10.54 -12.31 -19.44
N GLU A 121 -9.82 -13.25 -18.83
CA GLU A 121 -10.32 -14.49 -18.28
C GLU A 121 -11.01 -14.33 -16.92
N ALA A 122 -10.97 -13.14 -16.34
CA ALA A 122 -11.42 -12.89 -14.98
C ALA A 122 -12.27 -11.63 -14.80
N ARG A 123 -12.79 -11.09 -15.90
CA ARG A 123 -13.50 -9.82 -15.88
C ARG A 123 -14.83 -9.96 -15.18
N GLY A 124 -15.28 -8.85 -14.61
CA GLY A 124 -16.60 -8.74 -13.99
C GLY A 124 -16.72 -9.35 -12.60
N GLY A 125 -15.60 -9.63 -11.94
CA GLY A 125 -15.57 -10.01 -10.53
C GLY A 125 -16.23 -8.97 -9.61
N CYS A 126 -16.67 -9.42 -8.44
CA CYS A 126 -17.32 -8.58 -7.42
C CYS A 126 -16.40 -7.48 -6.86
N PHE A 127 -16.50 -6.27 -7.40
CA PHE A 127 -15.74 -5.12 -6.94
C PHE A 127 -16.40 -4.47 -5.73
N THR A 128 -15.62 -4.23 -4.68
CA THR A 128 -16.16 -3.72 -3.41
C THR A 128 -15.27 -2.65 -2.81
N VAL A 129 -15.88 -1.81 -1.96
CA VAL A 129 -15.17 -0.93 -1.04
C VAL A 129 -15.53 -1.30 0.39
N MET A 130 -14.52 -1.55 1.21
CA MET A 130 -14.66 -1.70 2.65
C MET A 130 -14.62 -0.31 3.30
N VAL A 131 -15.54 -0.05 4.23
CA VAL A 131 -15.68 1.23 4.93
C VAL A 131 -15.62 0.98 6.43
N ALA A 132 -14.54 1.41 7.08
CA ALA A 132 -14.30 1.25 8.51
C ALA A 132 -14.75 2.51 9.26
N ASN A 133 -15.83 2.41 10.04
CA ASN A 133 -16.25 3.50 10.92
C ASN A 133 -15.34 3.59 12.15
N THR A 134 -14.31 4.43 12.04
CA THR A 134 -13.36 4.71 13.11
C THR A 134 -13.81 5.87 14.00
N TRP A 135 -15.00 6.42 13.75
CA TRP A 135 -15.54 7.54 14.50
C TRP A 135 -16.39 7.08 15.69
N ASN A 136 -16.61 7.97 16.66
CA ASN A 136 -17.36 7.68 17.88
C ASN A 136 -18.89 7.85 17.74
N SER A 137 -19.41 7.99 16.51
CA SER A 137 -20.84 8.07 16.23
C SER A 137 -21.23 7.25 14.98
N PRO A 138 -22.53 7.00 14.75
CA PRO A 138 -22.99 6.44 13.49
C PRO A 138 -22.58 7.31 12.31
N ILE A 139 -22.30 6.68 11.17
CA ILE A 139 -21.88 7.35 9.92
C ILE A 139 -22.74 6.85 8.76
N THR A 140 -23.12 7.75 7.86
CA THR A 140 -23.93 7.45 6.68
C THR A 140 -23.05 7.40 5.44
N VAL A 141 -23.16 6.34 4.64
CA VAL A 141 -22.39 6.17 3.40
C VAL A 141 -23.24 6.54 2.19
N GLN A 142 -22.65 7.24 1.23
CA GLN A 142 -23.21 7.47 -0.10
C GLN A 142 -22.17 7.09 -1.15
N ALA A 143 -22.63 6.79 -2.36
CA ALA A 143 -21.73 6.59 -3.49
C ALA A 143 -22.35 7.07 -4.80
N ASP A 144 -21.52 7.31 -5.80
CA ASP A 144 -21.93 7.50 -7.18
C ASP A 144 -20.91 6.93 -8.17
N TYR A 145 -21.37 6.68 -9.40
CA TYR A 145 -20.52 6.26 -10.50
C TYR A 145 -20.92 7.03 -11.77
N ALA A 146 -19.96 7.74 -12.36
CA ALA A 146 -20.21 8.59 -13.54
C ALA A 146 -21.39 9.57 -13.36
N GLY A 147 -21.55 10.12 -12.15
CA GLY A 147 -22.64 11.03 -11.79
C GLY A 147 -23.99 10.35 -11.56
N GLN A 148 -24.06 9.02 -11.60
CA GLN A 148 -25.25 8.26 -11.22
C GLN A 148 -25.16 7.86 -9.74
N THR A 149 -26.11 8.34 -8.94
CA THR A 149 -26.18 8.02 -7.51
C THR A 149 -26.39 6.52 -7.29
N ILE A 150 -25.58 5.96 -6.39
CA ILE A 150 -25.72 4.61 -5.84
C ILE A 150 -26.33 4.75 -4.44
N ASP A 151 -27.51 4.14 -4.26
CA ASP A 151 -28.15 4.08 -2.95
C ASP A 151 -27.49 3.00 -2.08
N ALA A 152 -26.50 3.42 -1.28
CA ALA A 152 -25.74 2.55 -0.39
C ALA A 152 -26.63 1.77 0.60
N SER A 153 -27.87 2.21 0.88
CA SER A 153 -28.76 1.50 1.80
C SER A 153 -29.14 0.09 1.34
N ASN A 154 -29.04 -0.18 0.03
CA ASN A 154 -29.32 -1.49 -0.55
C ASN A 154 -28.08 -2.38 -0.69
N TYR A 155 -26.87 -1.82 -0.60
CA TYR A 155 -25.64 -2.49 -1.01
C TYR A 155 -24.51 -2.45 0.04
N LEU A 156 -24.74 -1.81 1.18
CA LEU A 156 -23.82 -1.77 2.32
C LEU A 156 -24.22 -2.80 3.36
N PHE A 157 -23.26 -3.67 3.71
CA PHE A 157 -23.47 -4.75 4.67
C PHE A 157 -22.34 -4.80 5.70
N VAL A 158 -22.68 -5.07 6.96
CA VAL A 158 -21.68 -5.43 7.97
C VAL A 158 -21.43 -6.94 7.90
N PRO A 159 -20.17 -7.38 7.73
CA PRO A 159 -19.82 -8.79 7.86
C PRO A 159 -19.92 -9.21 9.33
N GLN A 160 -20.76 -10.18 9.63
CA GLN A 160 -20.98 -10.72 10.98
C GLN A 160 -20.55 -12.17 11.08
N GLY A 161 -19.82 -12.49 12.15
CA GLY A 161 -19.18 -13.79 12.33
C GLY A 161 -17.72 -13.73 11.89
N GLN A 162 -17.10 -14.89 11.70
CA GLN A 162 -15.71 -15.00 11.28
C GLN A 162 -15.49 -16.23 10.40
N GLY A 163 -14.45 -16.18 9.56
CA GLY A 163 -14.07 -17.24 8.64
C GLY A 163 -15.19 -17.60 7.66
N SER A 164 -15.33 -18.90 7.35
CA SER A 164 -16.35 -19.40 6.42
C SER A 164 -17.81 -19.27 6.92
N ALA A 165 -18.02 -18.90 8.18
CA ALA A 165 -19.34 -18.66 8.77
C ALA A 165 -19.78 -17.20 8.69
N LEU A 166 -18.98 -16.34 8.03
CA LEU A 166 -19.27 -14.92 7.89
C LEU A 166 -20.53 -14.70 7.05
N THR A 167 -21.43 -13.87 7.59
CA THR A 167 -22.71 -13.50 6.97
C THR A 167 -22.76 -11.99 6.78
N TYR A 168 -23.65 -11.50 5.91
CA TYR A 168 -23.73 -10.08 5.56
C TYR A 168 -25.06 -9.50 6.05
N VAL A 169 -24.99 -8.56 6.98
CA VAL A 169 -26.16 -7.93 7.59
C VAL A 169 -26.40 -6.56 6.95
N PRO A 170 -27.57 -6.30 6.33
CA PRO A 170 -27.88 -5.00 5.74
C PRO A 170 -27.84 -3.90 6.79
N THR A 171 -27.26 -2.76 6.44
CA THR A 171 -27.08 -1.65 7.38
C THR A 171 -28.09 -0.52 7.19
N GLY A 172 -28.83 -0.52 6.09
CA GLY A 172 -29.66 0.63 5.69
C GLY A 172 -28.83 1.87 5.34
N GLY A 173 -27.53 1.70 5.03
CA GLY A 173 -26.65 2.79 4.59
C GLY A 173 -25.91 3.50 5.72
N GLN A 174 -26.02 2.98 6.96
CA GLN A 174 -25.39 3.57 8.14
C GLN A 174 -24.56 2.54 8.91
N LEU A 175 -23.34 2.89 9.29
CA LEU A 175 -22.48 2.05 10.15
C LEU A 175 -22.44 2.64 11.56
N GLN A 176 -22.55 1.78 12.58
CA GLN A 176 -22.38 2.15 13.99
C GLN A 176 -20.88 2.32 14.33
N PRO A 177 -20.53 3.00 15.44
CA PRO A 177 -19.14 3.15 15.87
C PRO A 177 -18.41 1.81 15.95
N GLY A 178 -17.22 1.73 15.34
CA GLY A 178 -16.38 0.53 15.32
C GLY A 178 -16.86 -0.57 14.36
N GLU A 179 -17.97 -0.37 13.64
CA GLU A 179 -18.36 -1.29 12.57
C GLU A 179 -17.55 -1.05 11.29
N LEU A 180 -17.26 -2.14 10.59
CA LEU A 180 -16.75 -2.11 9.23
C LEU A 180 -17.84 -2.63 8.30
N GLY A 181 -18.18 -1.88 7.27
CA GLY A 181 -19.11 -2.28 6.22
C GLY A 181 -18.41 -2.62 4.92
N ILE A 182 -19.04 -3.43 4.08
CA ILE A 182 -18.61 -3.74 2.71
C ILE A 182 -19.71 -3.23 1.78
N LEU A 183 -19.34 -2.29 0.91
CA LEU A 183 -20.19 -1.73 -0.13
C LEU A 183 -19.94 -2.50 -1.43
N PHE A 184 -20.96 -3.22 -1.91
CA PHE A 184 -20.89 -4.01 -3.14
C PHE A 184 -21.18 -3.13 -4.36
N LEU A 185 -20.13 -2.73 -5.07
CA LEU A 185 -20.18 -1.68 -6.10
C LEU A 185 -20.61 -2.23 -7.46
N SER A 186 -19.82 -3.12 -8.04
CA SER A 186 -20.10 -3.65 -9.36
C SER A 186 -19.75 -5.12 -9.48
N LYS A 187 -20.48 -5.77 -10.38
CA LYS A 187 -20.23 -7.13 -10.83
C LYS A 187 -20.80 -7.24 -12.25
N TYR A 188 -20.26 -8.13 -13.06
CA TYR A 188 -20.71 -8.33 -14.43
C TYR A 188 -20.61 -9.79 -14.83
N GLU A 189 -21.72 -10.37 -15.29
CA GLU A 189 -21.76 -11.71 -15.90
C GLU A 189 -20.99 -11.74 -17.22
N SER A 190 -19.67 -11.91 -17.14
CA SER A 190 -18.81 -12.02 -18.32
C SER A 190 -18.87 -13.40 -18.96
N GLY A 191 -19.15 -14.44 -18.17
CA GLY A 191 -18.98 -15.84 -18.56
C GLY A 191 -17.52 -16.28 -18.64
N ASP A 192 -16.59 -15.44 -18.17
CA ASP A 192 -15.16 -15.73 -18.13
C ASP A 192 -14.84 -16.71 -16.99
N VAL A 193 -13.86 -17.59 -17.19
CA VAL A 193 -13.64 -18.78 -16.33
C VAL A 193 -13.30 -18.47 -14.87
N TYR A 194 -12.72 -17.30 -14.61
CA TYR A 194 -12.30 -16.85 -13.29
C TYR A 194 -13.15 -15.71 -12.74
N GLN A 195 -14.31 -15.42 -13.35
CA GLN A 195 -15.23 -14.44 -12.81
C GLN A 195 -15.81 -14.90 -11.46
N ILE A 196 -15.86 -13.98 -10.49
CA ILE A 196 -16.38 -14.22 -9.14
C ILE A 196 -17.61 -13.36 -8.88
N ASP A 197 -18.69 -14.02 -8.47
CA ASP A 197 -19.92 -13.36 -8.04
C ASP A 197 -19.78 -12.72 -6.66
N CYS A 198 -20.57 -11.68 -6.41
CA CYS A 198 -20.73 -11.20 -5.06
C CYS A 198 -21.39 -12.26 -4.17
N PRO A 199 -21.08 -12.30 -2.86
CA PRO A 199 -21.66 -13.26 -1.93
C PRO A 199 -23.18 -13.38 -2.04
N SER A 200 -23.70 -14.60 -1.91
CA SER A 200 -25.14 -14.84 -2.06
C SER A 200 -25.96 -13.98 -1.08
N GLY A 201 -26.94 -13.23 -1.61
CA GLY A 201 -27.87 -12.44 -0.82
C GLY A 201 -27.49 -10.97 -0.60
N VAL A 202 -26.32 -10.50 -1.04
CA VAL A 202 -25.91 -9.09 -0.91
C VAL A 202 -26.27 -8.21 -2.11
N GLY A 203 -26.31 -8.80 -3.32
CA GLY A 203 -26.47 -8.04 -4.57
C GLY A 203 -25.27 -7.15 -4.89
N ASN A 204 -25.40 -6.26 -5.88
CA ASN A 204 -24.39 -5.30 -6.32
C ASN A 204 -25.07 -4.07 -6.91
N ALA A 205 -24.44 -2.90 -6.77
CA ALA A 205 -25.05 -1.64 -7.23
C ALA A 205 -25.15 -1.55 -8.77
N LEU A 206 -24.11 -1.99 -9.48
CA LEU A 206 -24.06 -1.96 -10.94
C LEU A 206 -23.83 -3.35 -11.52
N GLU A 207 -24.69 -3.77 -12.46
CA GLU A 207 -24.53 -4.99 -13.26
C GLU A 207 -23.89 -4.67 -14.62
N MET A 208 -22.64 -4.19 -14.60
CA MET A 208 -21.88 -3.83 -15.80
C MET A 208 -20.38 -3.87 -15.54
N SER A 209 -19.60 -4.04 -16.61
CA SER A 209 -18.15 -3.93 -16.53
C SER A 209 -17.73 -2.48 -16.29
N THR A 210 -16.97 -2.24 -15.22
CA THR A 210 -16.40 -0.93 -14.86
C THR A 210 -14.89 -0.86 -15.06
N GLN A 211 -14.25 -1.97 -15.45
CA GLN A 211 -12.84 -2.03 -15.79
C GLN A 211 -12.57 -1.45 -17.18
N ILE A 212 -11.33 -1.00 -17.39
CA ILE A 212 -10.84 -0.55 -18.69
C ILE A 212 -9.89 -1.64 -19.22
N ASP A 213 -10.23 -2.28 -20.34
CA ASP A 213 -9.50 -3.46 -20.85
C ASP A 213 -8.18 -3.12 -21.57
N THR A 214 -7.91 -1.84 -21.84
CA THR A 214 -6.77 -1.36 -22.63
C THR A 214 -6.32 0.03 -22.15
N THR A 215 -5.34 0.65 -22.79
CA THR A 215 -5.17 2.11 -22.65
C THR A 215 -6.45 2.80 -23.08
N GLY A 216 -7.02 3.63 -22.20
CA GLY A 216 -8.33 4.23 -22.43
C GLY A 216 -8.79 5.14 -21.29
N ARG A 217 -10.06 5.53 -21.35
CA ARG A 217 -10.73 6.38 -20.37
C ARG A 217 -11.92 5.67 -19.75
N GLY A 218 -12.24 6.01 -18.51
CA GLY A 218 -13.37 5.46 -17.76
C GLY A 218 -13.81 6.39 -16.62
N SER A 219 -14.50 5.83 -15.64
CA SER A 219 -14.98 6.56 -14.46
C SER A 219 -14.63 5.81 -13.19
N ALA A 220 -14.35 6.58 -12.13
CA ALA A 220 -14.12 6.07 -10.80
C ALA A 220 -15.45 6.04 -10.02
N PHE A 221 -15.54 5.16 -9.04
CA PHE A 221 -16.57 5.24 -8.01
C PHE A 221 -16.19 6.35 -7.04
N HIS A 222 -17.14 7.22 -6.72
CA HIS A 222 -17.01 8.22 -5.65
C HIS A 222 -17.75 7.71 -4.43
N ILE A 223 -17.10 7.68 -3.26
CA ILE A 223 -17.67 7.24 -2.00
C ILE A 223 -17.53 8.40 -1.01
N THR A 224 -18.64 8.79 -0.40
CA THR A 224 -18.67 9.86 0.60
C THR A 224 -19.33 9.40 1.89
N THR A 225 -18.88 9.98 2.99
CA THR A 225 -19.44 9.76 4.32
C THR A 225 -19.66 11.09 5.04
N ASP A 226 -20.60 11.13 5.98
CA ASP A 226 -20.87 12.33 6.79
C ASP A 226 -19.88 12.49 7.96
N ARG A 227 -18.99 11.50 8.18
CA ARG A 227 -17.95 11.46 9.21
C ARG A 227 -16.74 10.64 8.77
N PRO A 228 -15.57 10.84 9.40
CA PRO A 228 -14.34 10.17 9.03
C PRO A 228 -14.43 8.65 9.12
N VAL A 229 -13.95 7.98 8.08
CA VAL A 229 -13.78 6.54 7.97
C VAL A 229 -12.40 6.24 7.40
N VAL A 230 -11.98 4.98 7.47
CA VAL A 230 -10.91 4.46 6.60
C VAL A 230 -11.56 3.61 5.52
N ALA A 231 -11.10 3.73 4.28
CA ALA A 231 -11.66 2.98 3.16
C ALA A 231 -10.59 2.14 2.45
N TYR A 232 -11.01 1.02 1.90
CA TYR A 232 -10.16 0.09 1.14
C TYR A 232 -10.97 -0.43 -0.04
N ASP A 233 -10.33 -0.70 -1.17
CA ASP A 233 -10.99 -1.48 -2.22
C ASP A 233 -10.43 -2.89 -2.30
N VAL A 234 -11.26 -3.79 -2.83
CA VAL A 234 -10.91 -5.20 -3.07
C VAL A 234 -11.54 -5.64 -4.37
N TYR A 235 -10.74 -6.29 -5.23
CA TYR A 235 -11.20 -6.89 -6.47
C TYR A 235 -10.67 -8.32 -6.63
N PRO A 236 -11.55 -9.30 -6.86
CA PRO A 236 -12.90 -9.38 -6.32
C PRO A 236 -12.91 -9.68 -4.81
N TRP A 237 -13.95 -9.22 -4.11
CA TRP A 237 -14.26 -9.73 -2.78
C TRP A 237 -14.83 -11.16 -2.86
N GLY A 238 -14.40 -12.03 -1.96
CA GLY A 238 -14.58 -13.48 -2.07
C GLY A 238 -13.61 -14.12 -3.07
N GLY A 239 -12.47 -13.47 -3.30
CA GLY A 239 -11.69 -13.64 -4.51
C GLY A 239 -10.77 -14.85 -4.57
N ALA A 240 -10.61 -15.64 -3.50
CA ALA A 240 -9.58 -16.70 -3.45
C ALA A 240 -9.63 -17.68 -4.64
N SER A 241 -10.80 -17.90 -5.27
CA SER A 241 -10.96 -18.75 -6.45
C SER A 241 -10.87 -18.02 -7.81
N SER A 242 -10.63 -16.70 -7.85
CA SER A 242 -10.42 -15.96 -9.10
C SER A 242 -9.00 -16.09 -9.64
N TYR A 243 -8.02 -16.32 -8.74
CA TYR A 243 -6.59 -16.29 -9.09
C TYR A 243 -6.11 -14.96 -9.72
N VAL A 244 -6.90 -13.89 -9.57
CA VAL A 244 -6.61 -12.51 -10.00
C VAL A 244 -7.23 -11.54 -8.99
N THR A 245 -6.62 -11.48 -7.82
CA THR A 245 -7.13 -10.74 -6.67
C THR A 245 -6.16 -9.68 -6.24
N SER A 246 -6.68 -8.57 -5.73
CA SER A 246 -5.87 -7.53 -5.13
C SER A 246 -6.73 -6.60 -4.30
N ALA A 247 -6.08 -5.85 -3.42
CA ALA A 247 -6.72 -4.86 -2.56
C ALA A 247 -5.80 -3.66 -2.36
N THR A 248 -6.37 -2.50 -2.06
CA THR A 248 -5.57 -1.34 -1.68
C THR A 248 -6.22 -0.49 -0.60
N LEU A 249 -5.39 0.24 0.14
CA LEU A 249 -5.83 1.28 1.06
C LEU A 249 -6.19 2.52 0.26
N LEU A 250 -7.38 3.07 0.50
CA LEU A 250 -7.82 4.28 -0.17
C LEU A 250 -7.36 5.54 0.57
N VAL A 251 -6.85 6.49 -0.20
CA VAL A 251 -6.40 7.81 0.26
C VAL A 251 -7.52 8.83 -0.02
N PRO A 252 -7.99 9.59 0.98
CA PRO A 252 -9.11 10.51 0.83
C PRO A 252 -8.73 11.73 -0.02
N THR A 253 -9.70 12.31 -0.73
CA THR A 253 -9.45 13.41 -1.69
C THR A 253 -8.79 14.67 -1.14
N PRO A 254 -8.98 15.07 0.14
CA PRO A 254 -8.28 16.24 0.67
C PRO A 254 -6.75 16.07 0.76
N THR A 255 -6.25 14.84 0.78
CA THR A 255 -4.82 14.54 0.91
C THR A 255 -4.18 14.19 -0.43
N TRP A 256 -4.94 14.27 -1.53
CA TRP A 256 -4.43 14.08 -2.87
C TRP A 256 -3.44 15.19 -3.24
N GLY A 257 -2.33 14.78 -3.85
CA GLY A 257 -1.29 15.70 -4.31
C GLY A 257 -1.43 16.09 -5.77
N THR A 258 -0.48 16.88 -6.24
CA THR A 258 -0.33 17.25 -7.65
C THR A 258 0.94 16.70 -8.29
N ASN A 259 1.81 16.03 -7.51
CA ASN A 259 3.11 15.56 -7.97
C ASN A 259 3.32 14.08 -7.60
N PHE A 260 3.53 13.24 -8.62
CA PHE A 260 3.69 11.80 -8.46
C PHE A 260 4.84 11.28 -9.33
N VAL A 261 5.46 10.21 -8.87
CA VAL A 261 6.24 9.30 -9.71
C VAL A 261 5.50 7.98 -9.73
N THR A 262 5.22 7.47 -10.93
CA THR A 262 4.45 6.23 -11.09
C THR A 262 5.23 5.02 -10.58
N ALA A 263 4.49 4.04 -10.07
CA ALA A 263 4.96 2.67 -9.85
C ALA A 263 3.95 1.73 -10.53
N ASP A 264 4.38 0.53 -10.86
CA ASP A 264 3.52 -0.55 -11.35
C ASP A 264 3.96 -1.86 -10.68
N ALA A 265 3.10 -2.87 -10.69
CA ALA A 265 3.31 -4.06 -9.87
C ALA A 265 4.47 -4.91 -10.43
N TRP A 266 4.49 -5.25 -11.71
CA TRP A 266 5.58 -6.05 -12.28
C TRP A 266 5.71 -5.91 -13.80
N GLU A 267 6.77 -6.50 -14.36
CA GLU A 267 6.94 -6.58 -15.81
C GLU A 267 5.95 -7.56 -16.47
N PRO A 268 5.60 -7.36 -17.76
CA PRO A 268 4.58 -8.18 -18.40
C PRO A 268 5.06 -9.61 -18.69
N LEU A 269 4.12 -10.55 -18.60
CA LEU A 269 4.22 -11.87 -19.25
C LEU A 269 2.84 -12.32 -19.74
N HIS A 270 1.93 -12.59 -18.80
CA HIS A 270 0.56 -13.01 -19.11
C HIS A 270 -0.36 -11.79 -19.23
N GLY A 271 -0.33 -10.91 -18.22
CA GLY A 271 -0.95 -9.59 -18.28
C GLY A 271 0.05 -8.49 -18.66
N ALA A 272 -0.33 -7.25 -18.34
CA ALA A 272 0.49 -6.07 -18.57
C ALA A 272 0.43 -5.14 -17.36
N PRO A 273 1.52 -4.41 -17.06
CA PRO A 273 1.51 -3.33 -16.08
C PRO A 273 0.56 -2.22 -16.50
N PHE A 274 -0.02 -1.54 -15.52
CA PHE A 274 -0.85 -0.38 -15.76
C PHE A 274 -0.60 0.77 -14.79
N THR A 275 -1.03 1.96 -15.22
CA THR A 275 -1.20 3.14 -14.40
C THR A 275 -2.57 3.74 -14.66
N GLN A 276 -3.33 4.03 -13.61
CA GLN A 276 -4.60 4.76 -13.69
C GLN A 276 -4.47 6.11 -12.99
N VAL A 277 -5.04 7.17 -13.55
CA VAL A 277 -5.01 8.53 -12.99
C VAL A 277 -6.43 9.07 -12.90
N VAL A 278 -6.80 9.61 -11.73
CA VAL A 278 -8.13 10.19 -11.45
C VAL A 278 -7.99 11.64 -11.02
N ALA A 279 -8.92 12.50 -11.45
CA ALA A 279 -8.97 13.89 -11.02
C ALA A 279 -10.11 14.14 -10.01
N SER A 280 -9.83 14.94 -8.98
CA SER A 280 -10.82 15.37 -7.97
C SER A 280 -11.70 16.54 -8.46
N GLN A 281 -11.28 17.21 -9.54
CA GLN A 281 -11.88 18.45 -10.04
C GLN A 281 -11.96 18.46 -11.56
N ASP A 282 -12.97 19.15 -12.09
CA ASP A 282 -13.14 19.33 -13.52
C ASP A 282 -11.99 20.12 -14.14
N ASN A 283 -11.71 19.83 -15.42
CA ASN A 283 -10.66 20.50 -16.19
C ASN A 283 -9.30 20.46 -15.47
N THR A 284 -8.92 19.30 -14.93
CA THR A 284 -7.59 19.05 -14.36
C THR A 284 -6.63 18.70 -15.47
N THR A 285 -5.54 19.45 -15.60
CA THR A 285 -4.51 19.22 -16.61
C THR A 285 -3.33 18.50 -15.97
N VAL A 286 -2.98 17.33 -16.50
CA VAL A 286 -1.84 16.54 -16.06
C VAL A 286 -0.76 16.56 -17.13
N THR A 287 0.47 16.87 -16.73
CA THR A 287 1.69 16.76 -17.54
C THR A 287 2.44 15.50 -17.13
N MET A 288 2.62 14.58 -18.08
CA MET A 288 3.39 13.36 -17.91
C MET A 288 4.72 13.44 -18.65
N VAL A 289 5.81 13.00 -18.01
CA VAL A 289 7.06 12.64 -18.69
C VAL A 289 7.23 11.14 -18.57
N PRO A 290 6.86 10.38 -19.61
CA PRO A 290 6.86 8.93 -19.54
C PRO A 290 8.28 8.38 -19.78
N ILE A 291 8.70 7.37 -19.02
CA ILE A 291 10.02 6.73 -19.21
C ILE A 291 10.08 5.84 -20.46
N ALA A 292 8.92 5.41 -20.97
CA ALA A 292 8.75 4.65 -22.20
C ALA A 292 7.64 5.30 -23.05
N ALA A 293 7.53 4.94 -24.33
CA ALA A 293 6.46 5.49 -25.16
C ALA A 293 5.09 5.00 -24.66
N VAL A 294 4.13 5.91 -24.49
CA VAL A 294 2.75 5.56 -24.17
C VAL A 294 2.03 5.15 -25.45
N GLN A 295 1.47 3.94 -25.46
CA GLN A 295 0.66 3.45 -26.55
C GLN A 295 -0.75 4.05 -26.45
N GLY A 296 -1.14 4.92 -27.38
CA GLY A 296 -2.47 5.52 -27.40
C GLY A 296 -3.58 4.50 -27.67
N GLY A 297 -4.78 4.77 -27.15
CA GLY A 297 -5.96 3.90 -27.23
C GLY A 297 -7.14 4.52 -26.47
N GLY A 298 -8.38 4.14 -26.78
CA GLY A 298 -9.55 4.56 -25.99
C GLY A 298 -9.65 6.08 -25.72
N ASN A 299 -9.38 6.93 -26.73
CA ASN A 299 -9.32 8.40 -26.62
C ASN A 299 -8.16 8.97 -25.76
N VAL A 300 -7.10 8.18 -25.58
CA VAL A 300 -5.83 8.60 -25.01
C VAL A 300 -4.81 8.75 -26.15
N PRO A 301 -4.18 9.93 -26.32
CA PRO A 301 -3.16 10.11 -27.35
C PRO A 301 -1.89 9.31 -27.01
N ALA A 302 -1.17 8.87 -28.04
CA ALA A 302 0.18 8.32 -27.84
C ALA A 302 1.13 9.43 -27.36
N MET A 303 2.08 9.07 -26.49
CA MET A 303 3.09 10.00 -25.93
C MET A 303 4.49 9.44 -26.19
N ALA A 304 5.39 10.30 -26.65
CA ALA A 304 6.78 9.90 -26.87
C ALA A 304 7.49 9.72 -25.52
N ALA A 305 8.37 8.71 -25.44
CA ALA A 305 9.25 8.54 -24.28
C ALA A 305 10.04 9.84 -24.03
N ASN A 306 10.25 10.14 -22.75
CA ASN A 306 11.07 11.26 -22.28
C ASN A 306 10.66 12.64 -22.83
N THR A 307 9.38 12.81 -23.17
CA THR A 307 8.84 14.05 -23.73
C THR A 307 7.61 14.48 -22.94
N PRO A 308 7.55 15.71 -22.39
CA PRO A 308 6.38 16.19 -21.67
C PRO A 308 5.15 16.18 -22.57
N SER A 309 4.12 15.48 -22.12
CA SER A 309 2.84 15.33 -22.82
C SER A 309 1.71 15.63 -21.86
N THR A 310 0.66 16.30 -22.33
CA THR A 310 -0.46 16.71 -21.47
C THR A 310 -1.76 15.99 -21.84
N PHE A 311 -2.59 15.76 -20.82
CA PHE A 311 -3.97 15.32 -20.98
C PHE A 311 -4.83 15.99 -19.90
N THR A 312 -6.14 16.08 -20.19
CA THR A 312 -7.11 16.66 -19.27
C THR A 312 -8.08 15.59 -18.78
N LEU A 313 -8.52 15.73 -17.54
CA LEU A 313 -9.53 14.92 -16.87
C LEU A 313 -10.60 15.81 -16.24
N ASN A 314 -11.84 15.33 -16.23
CA ASN A 314 -12.90 15.88 -15.38
C ASN A 314 -12.95 15.17 -14.01
N ARG A 315 -13.73 15.72 -13.08
CA ARG A 315 -13.92 15.10 -11.77
C ARG A 315 -14.41 13.66 -11.92
N GLY A 316 -13.75 12.72 -11.25
CA GLY A 316 -14.08 11.29 -11.28
C GLY A 316 -13.78 10.59 -12.60
N GLU A 317 -13.22 11.28 -13.60
CA GLU A 317 -12.75 10.65 -14.83
C GLU A 317 -11.42 9.93 -14.59
N VAL A 318 -11.29 8.74 -15.17
CA VAL A 318 -10.08 7.91 -15.13
C VAL A 318 -9.42 7.95 -16.51
N VAL A 319 -8.09 8.13 -16.56
CA VAL A 319 -7.29 7.67 -17.69
C VAL A 319 -6.45 6.48 -17.25
N GLN A 320 -6.41 5.44 -18.07
CA GLN A 320 -5.59 4.26 -17.86
C GLN A 320 -4.57 4.12 -18.99
N PHE A 321 -3.34 3.79 -18.62
CA PHE A 321 -2.29 3.29 -19.50
C PHE A 321 -2.06 1.82 -19.17
N LEU A 322 -2.47 0.90 -20.04
CA LEU A 322 -2.24 -0.55 -19.89
C LEU A 322 -1.44 -1.01 -21.11
N GLN A 323 -0.17 -1.36 -20.90
CA GLN A 323 0.76 -1.63 -22.00
C GLN A 323 1.94 -2.48 -21.56
N GLN A 324 2.64 -3.08 -22.54
CA GLN A 324 3.80 -3.95 -22.28
C GLN A 324 5.00 -3.19 -21.71
N ALA A 325 5.33 -2.02 -22.27
CA ALA A 325 6.45 -1.23 -21.76
C ALA A 325 6.07 -0.55 -20.45
N ARG A 326 6.77 -0.89 -19.36
CA ARG A 326 6.54 -0.33 -18.02
C ARG A 326 6.62 1.19 -18.01
N LEU A 327 5.77 1.79 -17.18
CA LEU A 327 5.74 3.22 -16.97
C LEU A 327 6.23 3.60 -15.57
N ALA A 328 6.49 2.65 -14.66
CA ALA A 328 7.11 2.91 -13.36
C ALA A 328 8.35 3.82 -13.48
N GLY A 329 8.39 4.89 -12.69
CA GLY A 329 9.42 5.92 -12.75
C GLY A 329 9.04 7.14 -13.61
N SER A 330 7.88 7.16 -14.27
CA SER A 330 7.38 8.33 -15.01
C SER A 330 6.91 9.42 -14.05
N THR A 331 7.13 10.69 -14.40
CA THR A 331 6.71 11.82 -13.58
C THR A 331 5.33 12.32 -14.03
N LEU A 332 4.46 12.61 -13.07
CA LEU A 332 3.16 13.26 -13.28
C LEU A 332 3.11 14.56 -12.47
N GLN A 333 2.77 15.66 -13.13
CA GLN A 333 2.50 16.95 -12.50
C GLN A 333 1.14 17.47 -12.95
N ALA A 334 0.25 17.75 -12.01
CA ALA A 334 -1.08 18.31 -12.26
C ALA A 334 -1.18 19.76 -11.80
N ASP A 335 -2.18 20.48 -12.31
CA ASP A 335 -2.58 21.81 -11.82
C ASP A 335 -3.59 21.75 -10.66
N LYS A 336 -4.23 20.60 -10.46
CA LYS A 336 -5.22 20.31 -9.41
C LYS A 336 -5.00 18.90 -8.84
N PRO A 337 -5.51 18.59 -7.65
CA PRO A 337 -5.27 17.29 -7.01
C PRO A 337 -5.74 16.11 -7.84
N ILE A 338 -4.85 15.13 -8.01
CA ILE A 338 -5.09 13.85 -8.68
C ILE A 338 -4.73 12.69 -7.74
N SER A 339 -5.19 11.50 -8.07
CA SER A 339 -4.65 10.27 -7.50
C SER A 339 -4.28 9.28 -8.59
N VAL A 340 -3.38 8.37 -8.25
CA VAL A 340 -2.71 7.46 -9.19
C VAL A 340 -2.74 6.06 -8.62
N TRP A 341 -3.10 5.07 -9.44
CA TRP A 341 -2.97 3.66 -9.10
C TRP A 341 -1.94 3.01 -10.01
N GLY A 342 -1.13 2.13 -9.45
CA GLY A 342 -0.16 1.31 -10.16
C GLY A 342 -0.50 -0.17 -9.99
N GLY A 343 -0.37 -0.96 -11.06
CA GLY A 343 -0.75 -2.37 -10.98
C GLY A 343 -0.23 -3.23 -12.13
N SER A 344 -0.68 -4.48 -12.16
CA SER A 344 -0.53 -5.41 -13.29
C SER A 344 -1.80 -6.23 -13.44
N SER A 345 -2.23 -6.43 -14.69
CA SER A 345 -3.45 -7.18 -14.97
C SER A 345 -3.33 -8.69 -14.80
N CYS A 346 -2.09 -9.20 -14.82
CA CYS A 346 -1.68 -10.51 -14.32
C CYS A 346 -0.15 -10.57 -14.35
N MET A 347 0.50 -10.70 -13.19
CA MET A 347 1.95 -10.75 -13.06
C MET A 347 2.44 -12.10 -12.57
N ASN A 348 3.58 -12.52 -13.08
CA ASN A 348 4.34 -13.67 -12.61
C ASN A 348 5.55 -13.15 -11.84
N ILE A 349 5.74 -13.58 -10.59
CA ILE A 349 6.88 -13.14 -9.78
C ILE A 349 7.67 -14.36 -9.29
N PRO A 350 8.91 -14.57 -9.75
CA PRO A 350 9.59 -13.92 -10.87
C PRO A 350 8.88 -14.23 -12.21
N THR A 351 9.15 -13.40 -13.22
CA THR A 351 8.42 -13.34 -14.52
C THR A 351 8.24 -14.67 -15.23
N ASN A 352 9.14 -15.63 -15.06
CA ASN A 352 9.08 -16.93 -15.75
C ASN A 352 8.43 -18.05 -14.91
N ASN A 353 7.73 -17.72 -13.81
CA ASN A 353 7.18 -18.71 -12.89
C ASN A 353 5.68 -18.54 -12.69
N THR A 354 4.95 -19.65 -12.77
CA THR A 354 3.50 -19.69 -12.54
C THR A 354 3.14 -19.74 -11.04
N ALA A 355 1.91 -19.41 -10.66
CA ALA A 355 0.85 -18.83 -11.50
C ALA A 355 1.02 -17.31 -11.62
N CYS A 356 0.07 -16.65 -12.29
CA CYS A 356 0.01 -15.19 -12.29
C CYS A 356 -1.23 -14.75 -11.53
N ASP A 357 -1.12 -13.57 -10.93
CA ASP A 357 -2.18 -12.91 -10.17
C ASP A 357 -2.26 -11.43 -10.59
N ALA A 358 -3.39 -10.79 -10.37
CA ALA A 358 -3.51 -9.34 -10.57
C ALA A 358 -2.95 -8.59 -9.37
N ALA A 359 -2.66 -7.29 -9.53
CA ALA A 359 -2.27 -6.44 -8.43
C ALA A 359 -2.58 -4.98 -8.72
N HIS A 360 -2.93 -4.21 -7.69
CA HIS A 360 -3.12 -2.77 -7.77
C HIS A 360 -2.91 -2.11 -6.42
N GLN A 361 -2.23 -0.96 -6.41
CA GLN A 361 -2.10 -0.12 -5.24
C GLN A 361 -2.37 1.34 -5.59
N GLN A 362 -3.11 2.06 -4.74
CA GLN A 362 -3.16 3.52 -4.80
C GLN A 362 -1.81 4.08 -4.36
N LEU A 363 -1.19 4.88 -5.21
CA LEU A 363 0.13 5.45 -4.97
C LEU A 363 0.03 6.74 -4.17
N LEU A 364 1.09 7.00 -3.42
CA LEU A 364 1.25 8.20 -2.61
C LEU A 364 1.88 9.36 -3.41
N PRO A 365 1.45 10.62 -3.20
CA PRO A 365 2.13 11.78 -3.76
C PRO A 365 3.54 11.91 -3.16
N VAL A 366 4.47 12.51 -3.92
CA VAL A 366 5.90 12.58 -3.57
C VAL A 366 6.14 13.12 -2.16
N GLN A 367 5.37 14.12 -1.73
CA GLN A 367 5.52 14.79 -0.43
C GLN A 367 5.19 13.89 0.77
N THR A 368 4.48 12.79 0.54
CA THR A 368 4.09 11.85 1.60
C THR A 368 5.01 10.63 1.67
N LEU A 369 5.96 10.51 0.74
CA LEU A 369 6.98 9.45 0.72
C LEU A 369 8.09 9.74 1.74
N GLY A 370 8.63 8.68 2.33
CA GLY A 370 9.69 8.79 3.32
C GLY A 370 11.10 8.78 2.73
N SER A 371 12.04 9.25 3.54
CA SER A 371 13.49 9.00 3.41
C SER A 371 13.93 7.75 4.19
N GLU A 372 12.99 7.01 4.77
CA GLU A 372 13.24 5.86 5.65
C GLU A 372 12.15 4.80 5.49
N TYR A 373 12.55 3.52 5.41
CA TYR A 373 11.62 2.39 5.39
C TYR A 373 12.14 1.23 6.24
N ALA A 374 11.19 0.60 6.95
CA ALA A 374 11.38 -0.67 7.64
C ALA A 374 10.70 -1.77 6.81
N ALA A 375 11.50 -2.63 6.20
CA ALA A 375 11.05 -3.60 5.21
C ALA A 375 10.94 -5.01 5.80
N VAL A 376 9.71 -5.53 5.83
CA VAL A 376 9.38 -6.86 6.35
C VAL A 376 8.41 -7.52 5.39
N ARG A 377 8.74 -8.74 4.97
CA ARG A 377 7.89 -9.54 4.09
C ARG A 377 6.76 -10.24 4.87
N TYR A 378 5.85 -10.87 4.16
CA TYR A 378 4.90 -11.85 4.70
C TYR A 378 5.63 -13.08 5.32
N PRO A 379 4.96 -13.89 6.17
CA PRO A 379 5.55 -15.10 6.74
C PRO A 379 6.09 -16.07 5.67
N PRO A 380 7.21 -16.79 5.92
CA PRO A 380 7.70 -17.77 4.97
C PRO A 380 6.66 -18.84 4.61
N ARG A 381 6.45 -19.09 3.32
CA ARG A 381 5.51 -20.12 2.82
C ARG A 381 6.18 -21.47 2.50
N GLY A 382 7.47 -21.59 2.80
CA GLY A 382 8.33 -22.71 2.41
C GLY A 382 9.09 -22.45 1.11
N GLY A 383 9.99 -23.36 0.73
CA GLY A 383 10.80 -23.23 -0.49
C GLY A 383 11.79 -22.05 -0.47
N ASN A 384 12.26 -21.65 -1.66
CA ASN A 384 13.14 -20.49 -1.84
C ASN A 384 12.31 -19.22 -2.14
N ASP A 385 11.45 -18.87 -1.18
CA ASP A 385 10.47 -17.77 -1.27
C ASP A 385 11.10 -16.45 -0.80
N MET A 386 12.09 -15.98 -1.56
CA MET A 386 12.73 -14.68 -1.37
C MET A 386 11.82 -13.60 -1.94
N ALA A 387 11.38 -12.66 -1.10
CA ALA A 387 10.46 -11.60 -1.51
C ALA A 387 11.21 -10.53 -2.32
N PRO A 388 10.72 -10.15 -3.51
CA PRO A 388 11.21 -8.99 -4.21
C PRO A 388 10.78 -7.69 -3.52
N TYR A 389 11.65 -6.69 -3.60
CA TYR A 389 11.35 -5.31 -3.22
C TYR A 389 11.61 -4.40 -4.40
N THR A 390 10.68 -3.48 -4.68
CA THR A 390 10.85 -2.42 -5.67
C THR A 390 11.17 -1.11 -4.96
N MET A 391 12.18 -0.40 -5.45
CA MET A 391 12.51 0.96 -5.03
C MET A 391 12.50 1.91 -6.22
N ILE A 392 12.03 3.15 -6.02
CA ILE A 392 12.08 4.21 -7.04
C ILE A 392 12.58 5.50 -6.39
N GLY A 393 13.63 6.10 -6.95
CA GLY A 393 14.18 7.38 -6.46
C GLY A 393 13.34 8.58 -6.90
N MET A 394 13.14 9.57 -6.03
CA MET A 394 12.45 10.82 -6.40
C MET A 394 13.42 11.90 -6.89
N VAL A 395 14.65 11.87 -6.39
CA VAL A 395 15.69 12.88 -6.64
C VAL A 395 16.96 12.22 -7.17
N ASP A 396 17.64 12.89 -8.09
CA ASP A 396 18.93 12.42 -8.61
C ASP A 396 19.99 12.36 -7.49
N GLY A 397 20.81 11.32 -7.47
CA GLY A 397 21.83 11.15 -6.44
C GLY A 397 21.29 10.80 -5.05
N THR A 398 20.10 10.21 -4.94
CA THR A 398 19.62 9.60 -3.69
C THR A 398 20.56 8.47 -3.30
N THR A 399 21.28 8.59 -2.19
CA THR A 399 22.19 7.57 -1.63
C THR A 399 21.47 6.78 -0.54
N LEU A 400 21.62 5.46 -0.52
CA LEU A 400 20.88 4.57 0.38
C LEU A 400 21.83 3.85 1.33
N THR A 401 21.51 3.91 2.63
CA THR A 401 22.23 3.23 3.70
C THR A 401 21.33 2.17 4.31
N TYR A 402 21.88 0.99 4.54
CA TYR A 402 21.17 -0.18 5.07
C TYR A 402 21.85 -0.67 6.34
N ASP A 403 21.06 -1.07 7.34
CA ASP A 403 21.59 -1.74 8.53
C ASP A 403 22.35 -3.04 8.19
N ALA A 404 21.78 -3.81 7.26
CA ALA A 404 22.39 -4.98 6.64
C ALA A 404 21.96 -5.02 5.18
N MET A 405 22.87 -4.61 4.28
CA MET A 405 22.55 -4.47 2.86
C MET A 405 22.15 -5.81 2.23
N PRO A 406 20.90 -5.97 1.77
CA PRO A 406 20.50 -7.18 1.07
C PRO A 406 21.28 -7.33 -0.25
N GLY A 407 21.48 -8.58 -0.68
CA GLY A 407 22.13 -8.86 -1.95
C GLY A 407 21.37 -8.24 -3.12
N GLY A 408 22.05 -7.43 -3.94
CA GLY A 408 21.43 -6.77 -5.09
C GLY A 408 20.68 -5.46 -4.78
N ALA A 409 20.53 -5.09 -3.50
CA ALA A 409 19.95 -3.80 -3.14
C ALA A 409 20.78 -2.63 -3.75
N PRO A 410 20.14 -1.56 -4.23
CA PRO A 410 20.85 -0.44 -4.83
C PRO A 410 21.54 0.43 -3.75
N PRO A 411 22.81 0.84 -3.94
CA PRO A 411 23.45 1.82 -3.04
C PRO A 411 22.99 3.26 -3.32
N SER A 412 22.37 3.51 -4.47
CA SER A 412 21.83 4.81 -4.86
C SER A 412 20.75 4.68 -5.93
N LEU A 413 19.93 5.71 -6.05
CA LEU A 413 18.87 5.88 -7.05
C LEU A 413 18.93 7.28 -7.64
N ASN A 414 18.67 7.37 -8.94
CA ASN A 414 18.37 8.62 -9.62
C ASN A 414 16.86 8.83 -9.71
N ARG A 415 16.45 10.03 -10.14
CA ARG A 415 15.05 10.40 -10.32
C ARG A 415 14.35 9.41 -11.26
N GLY A 416 13.31 8.78 -10.73
CA GLY A 416 12.50 7.71 -11.30
C GLY A 416 13.30 6.51 -11.83
N GLN A 417 14.54 6.32 -11.36
CA GLN A 417 15.23 5.06 -11.51
C GLN A 417 14.54 4.03 -10.63
N MET A 418 14.10 2.93 -11.24
CA MET A 418 13.56 1.77 -10.53
C MET A 418 14.65 0.72 -10.33
N ALA A 419 14.70 0.13 -9.14
CA ALA A 419 15.52 -1.02 -8.81
C ALA A 419 14.67 -2.11 -8.17
N VAL A 420 15.01 -3.37 -8.45
CA VAL A 420 14.36 -4.55 -7.87
C VAL A 420 15.43 -5.50 -7.37
N PHE A 421 15.24 -6.04 -6.17
CA PHE A 421 16.12 -7.04 -5.57
C PHE A 421 15.33 -7.96 -4.65
N ASP A 422 15.84 -9.18 -4.45
CA ASP A 422 15.14 -10.22 -3.71
C ASP A 422 15.85 -10.49 -2.38
N THR A 423 15.09 -10.63 -1.29
CA THR A 423 15.61 -11.01 0.01
C THR A 423 14.56 -11.71 0.87
N ASP A 424 15.00 -12.66 1.69
CA ASP A 424 14.18 -13.26 2.74
C ASP A 424 14.42 -12.63 4.12
N GLN A 425 15.45 -11.78 4.25
CA GLN A 425 15.81 -11.07 5.46
C GLN A 425 15.08 -9.72 5.56
N PRO A 426 14.57 -9.34 6.74
CA PRO A 426 14.08 -7.98 6.99
C PRO A 426 15.25 -7.00 7.00
N PHE A 427 14.99 -5.75 6.62
CA PHE A 427 16.03 -4.71 6.61
C PHE A 427 15.44 -3.33 6.83
N HIS A 428 16.29 -2.44 7.33
CA HIS A 428 16.03 -1.01 7.46
C HIS A 428 16.88 -0.27 6.44
N VAL A 429 16.29 0.72 5.78
CA VAL A 429 16.97 1.54 4.77
C VAL A 429 16.61 3.01 4.96
N VAL A 430 17.62 3.86 4.85
CA VAL A 430 17.49 5.34 4.90
C VAL A 430 18.20 5.97 3.71
N SER A 431 17.68 7.11 3.25
CA SER A 431 18.42 8.04 2.39
C SER A 431 19.15 9.09 3.22
N GLN A 432 19.97 9.93 2.57
CA GLN A 432 20.81 10.91 3.25
C GLN A 432 20.05 11.96 4.07
N ASP A 433 18.81 12.29 3.69
CA ASP A 433 17.98 13.32 4.32
C ASP A 433 16.53 13.27 3.78
N VAL A 434 15.66 14.11 4.34
CA VAL A 434 14.24 14.24 3.96
C VAL A 434 14.01 14.83 2.56
N ASP A 435 15.01 15.49 1.97
CA ASP A 435 14.94 16.05 0.61
C ASP A 435 15.29 15.00 -0.46
N HIS A 436 15.59 13.76 -0.06
CA HIS A 436 15.81 12.62 -0.96
C HIS A 436 14.86 11.46 -0.64
N PRO A 437 13.53 11.67 -0.70
CA PRO A 437 12.58 10.59 -0.49
C PRO A 437 12.68 9.57 -1.62
N PHE A 438 12.25 8.35 -1.32
CA PHE A 438 12.12 7.27 -2.31
C PHE A 438 10.83 6.49 -2.05
N TYR A 439 10.35 5.83 -3.08
CA TYR A 439 9.21 4.92 -2.98
C TYR A 439 9.71 3.50 -2.75
N MET A 440 8.97 2.70 -1.98
CA MET A 440 9.29 1.31 -1.74
C MET A 440 8.02 0.44 -1.70
N ALA A 441 8.10 -0.74 -2.30
CA ALA A 441 7.06 -1.75 -2.25
C ALA A 441 7.62 -3.15 -2.04
N ALA A 442 6.84 -4.00 -1.37
CA ALA A 442 7.13 -5.42 -1.18
C ALA A 442 6.27 -6.26 -2.11
N HIS A 443 6.82 -7.40 -2.54
CA HIS A 443 6.14 -8.34 -3.43
C HIS A 443 6.08 -9.73 -2.84
N MET A 444 5.01 -10.46 -3.15
CA MET A 444 4.92 -11.91 -2.97
C MET A 444 5.36 -12.64 -4.23
N THR A 445 6.09 -13.75 -4.07
CA THR A 445 6.43 -14.62 -5.21
C THR A 445 5.26 -15.52 -5.58
N GLY A 446 5.27 -16.06 -6.80
CA GLY A 446 4.24 -16.94 -7.31
C GLY A 446 4.20 -18.31 -6.65
N GLY A 447 3.03 -18.94 -6.68
CA GLY A 447 2.74 -20.13 -5.90
C GLY A 447 3.67 -21.31 -6.17
N SER A 448 4.30 -21.40 -7.35
CA SER A 448 5.29 -22.45 -7.64
C SER A 448 6.47 -22.52 -6.65
N PHE A 449 6.84 -21.41 -6.00
CA PHE A 449 7.88 -21.38 -4.96
C PHE A 449 7.40 -21.90 -3.61
N ALA A 450 6.09 -21.91 -3.41
CA ALA A 450 5.42 -22.18 -2.14
C ALA A 450 4.45 -23.37 -2.24
N SER A 451 4.69 -24.33 -3.14
CA SER A 451 3.81 -25.50 -3.36
C SER A 451 2.34 -25.14 -3.61
N GLY A 452 2.12 -24.02 -4.30
CA GLY A 452 0.83 -23.44 -4.62
C GLY A 452 0.29 -22.45 -3.58
N VAL A 453 0.91 -22.29 -2.42
CA VAL A 453 0.41 -21.39 -1.36
C VAL A 453 0.71 -19.93 -1.68
N GLY A 454 -0.34 -19.15 -1.93
CA GLY A 454 -0.28 -17.79 -2.44
C GLY A 454 0.14 -17.70 -3.90
N ASP A 455 0.04 -16.50 -4.44
CA ASP A 455 0.53 -16.11 -5.76
C ASP A 455 1.06 -14.66 -5.70
N PRO A 456 1.56 -14.08 -6.81
CA PRO A 456 2.14 -12.75 -6.75
C PRO A 456 1.20 -11.70 -6.19
N GLU A 457 1.74 -10.78 -5.41
CA GLU A 457 1.03 -9.57 -4.95
C GLU A 457 2.06 -8.47 -4.75
N PHE A 458 1.63 -7.22 -4.80
CA PHE A 458 2.40 -5.99 -4.70
C PHE A 458 1.73 -5.06 -3.69
N VAL A 459 2.47 -4.62 -2.67
CA VAL A 459 1.96 -3.71 -1.65
C VAL A 459 2.94 -2.57 -1.37
N ASN A 460 2.40 -1.35 -1.25
CA ASN A 460 3.18 -0.20 -0.83
C ASN A 460 3.70 -0.42 0.60
N LEU A 461 4.98 -0.16 0.84
CA LEU A 461 5.47 -0.05 2.21
C LEU A 461 5.16 1.34 2.74
N VAL A 462 4.60 1.39 3.95
CA VAL A 462 4.33 2.65 4.65
C VAL A 462 5.61 3.10 5.34
N PRO A 463 6.10 4.33 5.09
CA PRO A 463 7.26 4.85 5.79
C PRO A 463 6.92 5.11 7.28
N PRO A 464 7.85 4.89 8.22
CA PRO A 464 7.55 4.99 9.66
C PRO A 464 6.89 6.29 10.14
N PRO A 465 7.21 7.49 9.60
CA PRO A 465 6.50 8.72 9.95
C PRO A 465 4.98 8.69 9.67
N GLN A 466 4.51 7.76 8.83
CA GLN A 466 3.10 7.61 8.46
C GLN A 466 2.40 6.49 9.24
N TYR A 467 3.02 5.88 10.25
CA TYR A 467 2.38 4.86 11.09
C TYR A 467 1.24 5.46 11.94
N LEU A 468 0.26 4.60 12.30
CA LEU A 468 -0.87 4.99 13.14
C LEU A 468 -0.89 4.19 14.44
N ALA A 469 -1.60 4.70 15.45
CA ALA A 469 -1.78 4.02 16.74
C ALA A 469 -3.04 3.14 16.80
N TYR A 470 -3.96 3.29 15.83
CA TYR A 470 -5.22 2.56 15.75
C TYR A 470 -5.52 2.12 14.32
N TYR A 471 -6.01 0.89 14.18
CA TYR A 471 -6.40 0.29 12.91
C TYR A 471 -7.75 -0.43 13.06
N LEU A 472 -8.64 -0.26 12.08
CA LEU A 472 -9.86 -1.06 11.89
C LEU A 472 -9.89 -1.54 10.43
N PHE A 473 -9.76 -2.84 10.22
CA PHE A 473 -9.57 -3.45 8.90
C PHE A 473 -10.32 -4.78 8.79
N ALA A 474 -10.51 -5.31 7.58
CA ALA A 474 -11.17 -6.59 7.37
C ALA A 474 -10.39 -7.53 6.45
N THR A 475 -10.47 -8.81 6.74
CA THR A 475 -9.82 -9.86 5.95
C THR A 475 -10.87 -10.73 5.26
N ASP A 476 -10.59 -11.08 3.99
CA ASP A 476 -11.55 -11.80 3.15
C ASP A 476 -11.75 -13.24 3.69
N PRO A 477 -13.01 -13.67 3.92
CA PRO A 477 -13.30 -14.97 4.52
C PRO A 477 -12.93 -16.18 3.67
N THR A 478 -12.68 -15.99 2.37
CA THR A 478 -12.42 -17.09 1.42
C THR A 478 -10.97 -17.57 1.44
N TYR A 479 -10.03 -16.80 2.00
CA TYR A 479 -8.62 -17.14 2.00
C TYR A 479 -8.23 -18.07 3.15
N GLY A 480 -7.63 -19.19 2.78
CA GLY A 480 -7.17 -20.23 3.69
C GLY A 480 -5.94 -19.85 4.51
N ASN A 481 -5.25 -18.75 4.20
CA ASN A 481 -4.17 -18.23 5.04
C ASN A 481 -4.25 -16.71 5.09
N THR A 482 -4.07 -16.17 6.29
CA THR A 482 -4.07 -14.72 6.51
C THR A 482 -3.02 -14.37 7.55
N ALA A 483 -2.16 -13.43 7.19
CA ALA A 483 -1.06 -12.96 8.00
C ALA A 483 -1.11 -11.44 8.18
N LEU A 484 -0.68 -11.01 9.37
CA LEU A 484 -0.53 -9.61 9.74
C LEU A 484 0.95 -9.36 10.01
N VAL A 485 1.52 -8.37 9.31
CA VAL A 485 2.91 -7.96 9.50
C VAL A 485 2.91 -6.65 10.26
N PHE A 486 3.40 -6.71 11.51
CA PHE A 486 3.52 -5.56 12.40
C PHE A 486 4.96 -5.06 12.42
N VAL A 487 5.15 -3.74 12.43
CA VAL A 487 6.44 -3.09 12.65
C VAL A 487 6.26 -1.99 13.68
N ARG A 488 7.09 -1.94 14.71
CA ARG A 488 7.04 -0.87 15.73
C ARG A 488 8.40 -0.23 15.91
N GLN A 489 8.40 1.07 16.16
CA GLN A 489 9.60 1.85 16.48
C GLN A 489 9.80 1.93 18.00
N ARG A 490 11.05 1.98 18.43
CA ARG A 490 11.39 2.24 19.84
C ARG A 490 11.00 3.67 20.19
N ALA A 491 10.24 3.84 21.26
CA ALA A 491 9.79 5.15 21.72
C ALA A 491 10.96 5.96 22.33
N PRO A 492 10.80 7.29 22.51
CA PRO A 492 11.85 8.16 23.08
C PRO A 492 12.32 7.75 24.49
N ASP A 493 11.48 7.04 25.25
CA ASP A 493 11.83 6.48 26.56
C ASP A 493 12.69 5.20 26.48
N ASN A 494 13.14 4.82 25.28
CA ASN A 494 13.90 3.62 24.95
C ASN A 494 13.16 2.30 25.19
N THR A 495 11.83 2.32 25.24
CA THR A 495 11.00 1.11 25.30
C THR A 495 10.21 0.91 24.01
N PHE A 496 9.81 -0.32 23.74
CA PHE A 496 8.82 -0.60 22.71
C PHE A 496 7.44 -0.69 23.35
N LYS A 497 6.47 0.07 22.84
CA LYS A 497 5.09 0.02 23.34
C LYS A 497 4.38 -1.24 22.87
N GLU A 498 3.47 -1.72 23.71
CA GLU A 498 2.69 -2.92 23.44
C GLU A 498 1.67 -2.65 22.33
N VAL A 499 1.57 -3.61 21.41
CA VAL A 499 0.52 -3.61 20.37
C VAL A 499 -0.49 -4.68 20.76
N ASN A 500 -1.77 -4.32 20.79
CA ASN A 500 -2.88 -5.21 21.09
C ASN A 500 -3.73 -5.44 19.83
N LEU A 501 -3.92 -6.70 19.45
CA LEU A 501 -4.83 -7.13 18.38
C LEU A 501 -6.08 -7.71 19.03
N ALA A 502 -7.27 -7.17 18.77
CA ALA A 502 -8.47 -7.46 19.56
C ALA A 502 -8.84 -8.95 19.67
N CYS A 503 -8.59 -9.75 18.63
CA CYS A 503 -8.88 -11.19 18.66
C CYS A 503 -7.80 -12.05 19.33
N LEU A 504 -6.56 -11.54 19.45
CA LEU A 504 -5.40 -12.26 19.97
C LEU A 504 -4.97 -11.80 21.37
N GLY A 505 -5.22 -10.52 21.70
CA GLY A 505 -4.60 -9.81 22.81
C GLY A 505 -3.26 -9.18 22.40
N MET A 506 -2.31 -9.13 23.34
CA MET A 506 -0.98 -8.57 23.11
C MET A 506 -0.22 -9.34 22.03
N VAL A 507 0.28 -8.62 21.03
CA VAL A 507 1.16 -9.15 20.00
C VAL A 507 2.51 -9.50 20.64
N THR A 508 2.95 -10.75 20.44
CA THR A 508 4.23 -11.28 20.94
C THR A 508 5.08 -11.79 19.77
N GLY A 509 6.29 -12.29 20.05
CA GLY A 509 7.18 -12.81 19.00
C GLY A 509 7.94 -11.72 18.24
N TRP A 510 8.09 -10.53 18.84
CA TRP A 510 8.86 -9.42 18.29
C TRP A 510 10.32 -9.81 18.07
N THR A 511 10.81 -9.50 16.88
CA THR A 511 12.20 -9.71 16.46
C THR A 511 12.80 -8.37 16.06
N PRO A 512 14.05 -8.06 16.48
CA PRO A 512 14.74 -6.87 16.01
C PRO A 512 14.82 -6.81 14.49
N LEU A 513 14.54 -5.63 13.93
CA LEU A 513 14.69 -5.35 12.51
C LEU A 513 16.03 -4.63 12.32
N GLY A 514 16.93 -5.27 11.58
CA GLY A 514 18.29 -4.77 11.38
C GLY A 514 19.16 -4.88 12.64
N ALA A 515 20.30 -4.19 12.61
CA ALA A 515 21.29 -4.21 13.70
C ALA A 515 21.18 -2.97 14.61
N GLY A 516 20.49 -1.91 14.18
CA GLY A 516 20.38 -0.64 14.91
C GLY A 516 19.44 -0.69 16.12
N GLY A 517 18.59 -1.71 16.23
CA GLY A 517 17.66 -1.90 17.35
C GLY A 517 16.61 -0.79 17.49
N LEU A 518 16.38 -0.02 16.42
CA LEU A 518 15.38 1.05 16.36
C LEU A 518 13.97 0.49 16.09
N TYR A 519 13.88 -0.60 15.35
CA TYR A 519 12.62 -1.23 14.98
C TYR A 519 12.57 -2.70 15.43
N GLU A 520 11.37 -3.16 15.72
CA GLU A 520 11.04 -4.57 15.85
C GLU A 520 9.87 -4.91 14.94
N TYR A 521 9.79 -6.16 14.52
CA TYR A 521 8.67 -6.67 13.73
C TYR A 521 8.11 -7.97 14.30
N ALA A 522 6.84 -8.23 13.99
CA ALA A 522 6.17 -9.49 14.28
C ALA A 522 5.32 -9.90 13.07
N GLN A 523 5.34 -11.19 12.75
CA GLN A 523 4.54 -11.79 11.68
C GLN A 523 3.53 -12.75 12.31
N ILE A 524 2.26 -12.37 12.30
CA ILE A 524 1.20 -13.09 13.02
C ILE A 524 0.25 -13.73 12.01
N MET A 525 0.19 -15.07 12.03
CA MET A 525 -0.87 -15.80 11.34
C MET A 525 -2.16 -15.70 12.14
N ILE A 526 -3.24 -15.26 11.49
CA ILE A 526 -4.60 -15.28 12.08
C ILE A 526 -5.49 -16.35 11.46
N VAL A 527 -5.15 -16.82 10.25
CA VAL A 527 -5.75 -18.00 9.60
C VAL A 527 -4.63 -18.81 8.97
N GLN A 528 -4.66 -20.13 9.14
CA GLN A 528 -3.72 -21.05 8.51
C GLN A 528 -4.44 -22.32 8.07
N SER A 529 -4.28 -22.71 6.80
CA SER A 529 -4.95 -23.88 6.22
C SER A 529 -6.48 -23.92 6.46
N GLY A 530 -7.13 -22.76 6.34
CA GLY A 530 -8.56 -22.56 6.53
C GLY A 530 -9.04 -22.58 7.98
N GLN A 531 -8.12 -22.63 8.95
CA GLN A 531 -8.43 -22.64 10.37
C GLN A 531 -7.98 -21.34 11.03
N GLY A 532 -8.82 -20.79 11.90
CA GLY A 532 -8.44 -19.65 12.74
C GLY A 532 -7.28 -19.98 13.68
N VAL A 533 -6.40 -19.02 13.92
CA VAL A 533 -5.20 -19.15 14.75
C VAL A 533 -5.27 -18.16 15.92
N GLY A 534 -4.95 -18.64 17.13
CA GLY A 534 -4.81 -17.77 18.31
C GLY A 534 -6.11 -17.09 18.75
N GLY A 535 -7.28 -17.66 18.43
CA GLY A 535 -8.59 -17.03 18.70
C GLY A 535 -9.03 -16.00 17.64
N CYS A 536 -8.20 -15.77 16.64
CA CYS A 536 -8.52 -14.99 15.45
C CYS A 536 -8.99 -15.87 14.29
N ASN A 537 -9.66 -15.26 13.33
CA ASN A 537 -10.02 -15.83 12.03
C ASN A 537 -10.39 -14.67 11.09
N ASN A 538 -10.62 -14.92 9.79
CA ASN A 538 -10.96 -13.86 8.83
C ASN A 538 -12.22 -13.08 9.23
N GLY A 539 -12.28 -11.80 8.88
CA GLY A 539 -13.35 -10.87 9.23
C GLY A 539 -12.79 -9.51 9.66
N ALA A 540 -13.62 -8.73 10.38
CA ALA A 540 -13.22 -7.42 10.88
C ALA A 540 -12.33 -7.53 12.14
N HIS A 541 -11.30 -6.69 12.21
CA HIS A 541 -10.30 -6.65 13.27
C HIS A 541 -9.92 -5.24 13.65
N THR A 542 -9.53 -5.06 14.90
CA THR A 542 -8.88 -3.85 15.37
C THR A 542 -7.51 -4.14 15.98
N ALA A 543 -6.57 -3.22 15.79
CA ALA A 543 -5.27 -3.24 16.43
C ALA A 543 -4.92 -1.86 16.99
N THR A 544 -4.36 -1.82 18.20
CA THR A 544 -4.13 -0.57 18.95
C THR A 544 -2.80 -0.58 19.70
N SER A 545 -2.21 0.59 19.92
CA SER A 545 -0.98 0.77 20.70
C SER A 545 -0.94 2.18 21.29
N GLU A 546 -0.12 2.40 22.34
CA GLU A 546 0.16 3.75 22.86
C GLU A 546 0.99 4.60 21.90
N MET A 547 1.77 3.97 21.01
CA MET A 547 2.60 4.63 20.00
C MET A 547 2.29 4.09 18.60
N PRO A 548 2.50 4.90 17.55
CA PRO A 548 2.33 4.46 16.17
C PRO A 548 3.13 3.19 15.81
N PHE A 549 2.52 2.32 15.01
CA PHE A 549 3.14 1.11 14.47
C PHE A 549 2.63 0.85 13.05
N GLY A 550 3.42 0.23 12.19
CA GLY A 550 3.00 -0.18 10.85
C GLY A 550 2.25 -1.51 10.88
N LEU A 551 1.24 -1.64 10.02
CA LEU A 551 0.49 -2.88 9.85
C LEU A 551 0.17 -3.13 8.36
N THR A 552 0.61 -4.27 7.85
CA THR A 552 0.26 -4.76 6.51
C THR A 552 -0.54 -6.05 6.62
N VAL A 553 -1.65 -6.11 5.89
CA VAL A 553 -2.53 -7.29 5.79
C VAL A 553 -2.11 -8.10 4.56
N TRP A 554 -1.97 -9.41 4.72
CA TRP A 554 -1.74 -10.36 3.64
C TRP A 554 -2.77 -11.50 3.74
N GLY A 555 -3.55 -11.70 2.70
CA GLY A 555 -4.38 -12.90 2.53
C GLY A 555 -3.86 -13.72 1.36
N TYR A 556 -3.78 -15.04 1.50
CA TYR A 556 -3.31 -15.90 0.42
C TYR A 556 -3.85 -17.33 0.50
N ASP A 557 -4.20 -17.87 -0.66
CA ASP A 557 -4.71 -19.22 -0.84
C ASP A 557 -4.01 -19.86 -2.04
N GLN A 558 -4.49 -21.01 -2.50
CA GLN A 558 -3.92 -21.72 -3.63
C GLN A 558 -3.94 -20.85 -4.89
N TYR A 559 -2.78 -20.35 -5.30
CA TYR A 559 -2.60 -19.46 -6.46
C TYR A 559 -3.44 -18.17 -6.43
N ALA A 560 -3.71 -17.61 -5.25
CA ALA A 560 -4.32 -16.29 -5.11
C ALA A 560 -3.76 -15.56 -3.89
N SER A 561 -3.58 -14.24 -4.00
CA SER A 561 -3.12 -13.38 -2.91
C SER A 561 -3.78 -12.01 -2.97
N TYR A 562 -3.95 -11.37 -1.82
CA TYR A 562 -4.13 -9.92 -1.75
C TYR A 562 -3.29 -9.33 -0.62
N ALA A 563 -2.94 -8.04 -0.73
CA ALA A 563 -2.31 -7.31 0.35
C ALA A 563 -2.59 -5.82 0.30
N TYR A 564 -2.68 -5.20 1.47
CA TYR A 564 -2.82 -3.75 1.59
C TYR A 564 -2.29 -3.26 2.95
N PRO A 565 -1.82 -2.00 3.06
CA PRO A 565 -1.56 -1.41 4.36
C PRO A 565 -2.86 -1.21 5.13
N ALA A 566 -2.93 -1.60 6.41
CA ALA A 566 -4.16 -1.48 7.18
C ALA A 566 -4.56 -0.01 7.47
N GLY A 567 -3.70 0.96 7.21
CA GLY A 567 -3.92 2.38 7.44
C GLY A 567 -2.60 3.13 7.46
N MET A 568 -2.64 4.44 7.27
CA MET A 568 -1.47 5.30 7.41
C MET A 568 -1.89 6.75 7.64
N SER A 569 -1.01 7.56 8.20
CA SER A 569 -1.09 9.00 7.95
C SER A 569 -0.71 9.26 6.48
N VAL A 570 -1.08 10.42 5.96
CA VAL A 570 -0.70 10.88 4.62
C VAL A 570 -0.28 12.34 4.68
N GLU A 571 0.31 12.73 5.81
CA GLU A 571 0.86 14.06 6.02
C GLU A 571 2.04 14.29 5.07
N PRO A 572 2.23 15.51 4.56
CA PRO A 572 3.47 15.87 3.89
C PRO A 572 4.66 15.77 4.86
N ILE A 573 5.54 14.79 4.63
CA ILE A 573 6.76 14.55 5.42
C ILE A 573 8.03 15.02 4.72
N ASN A 574 7.90 15.61 3.52
CA ASN A 574 8.96 16.31 2.79
C ASN A 574 8.37 17.42 1.90
N GLN A 575 9.24 18.25 1.30
CA GLN A 575 8.86 19.36 0.42
C GLN A 575 9.25 19.14 -1.05
N VAL A 576 9.61 17.91 -1.42
CA VAL A 576 10.15 17.60 -2.75
C VAL A 576 9.06 17.71 -3.81
N ILE A 577 9.45 18.30 -4.94
CA ILE A 577 8.68 18.32 -6.17
C ILE A 577 9.54 17.70 -7.27
N VAL A 578 9.06 16.63 -7.89
CA VAL A 578 9.69 16.02 -9.05
C VAL A 578 9.19 16.73 -10.31
N PRO A 579 9.97 17.61 -10.96
CA PRO A 579 9.46 18.39 -12.07
C PRO A 579 9.24 17.49 -13.30
N PRO A 580 8.22 17.77 -14.14
CA PRO A 580 7.96 17.04 -15.37
C PRO A 580 8.95 17.46 -16.47
N THR A 581 10.25 17.26 -16.24
CA THR A 581 11.32 17.54 -17.19
C THR A 581 11.90 16.25 -17.77
N PRO A 582 12.27 16.24 -19.07
CA PRO A 582 13.06 15.15 -19.65
C PRO A 582 14.30 14.81 -18.82
N ARG A 583 14.69 13.54 -18.86
CA ARG A 583 15.85 12.95 -18.19
C ARG A 583 16.98 12.64 -19.15
#